data_AF-A0A850CM65-F1
#
_entry.id   AF-A0A850CM65-F1
#
_cell.length_a   1.000
_cell.length_b   1.000
_cell.length_c   1.000
_cell.angle_alpha   90.00
_cell.angle_beta   90.00
_cell.angle_gamma   90.00
#
_symmetry.space_group_name_H-M   'P 1'
#
loop_
_entity.id
_entity.type
_entity.pdbx_description
1 polymer ?
#
loop_
_entity_poly.entity_id
_entity_poly.type
_entity_poly.pdbx_seq_one_letter_code
_entity_poly.pdbx_strand_id
1 'polypeptide(L)'
;MTDGVCCELGSSLPVTVVVGGAERGDSVAAGLAVLGEAVEIVLVHDAARCLTPVAVFDRVVTAVAGGAAAVVPGTLVVDTVKQVDADGFVVATPDRSALRAVQTPQGFRRDVLERAHAVSSDATDDAGLVERLGERVLVVEGDARALKVTTPADLEAAARLLAETS
;
A
#
# COMPACT_ATOMS: atom_id res chain seq x y z
N MET A 1 -5.42 -26.43 -1.31
CA MET A 1 -6.09 -25.45 -2.21
C MET A 1 -5.14 -24.37 -2.73
N THR A 2 -3.84 -24.39 -2.37
CA THR A 2 -2.82 -23.41 -2.80
C THR A 2 -2.30 -23.61 -4.23
N ASP A 3 -2.33 -24.84 -4.77
CA ASP A 3 -1.72 -25.15 -6.08
C ASP A 3 -2.48 -24.56 -7.29
N GLY A 4 -3.75 -24.14 -7.14
CA GLY A 4 -4.58 -23.71 -8.28
C GLY A 4 -4.20 -22.34 -8.86
N VAL A 5 -3.94 -21.34 -8.01
CA VAL A 5 -3.75 -19.94 -8.44
C VAL A 5 -2.41 -19.73 -9.14
N CYS A 6 -1.33 -20.36 -8.67
CA CYS A 6 -0.02 -20.25 -9.32
C CYS A 6 0.04 -20.97 -10.67
N CYS A 7 -0.61 -22.13 -10.78
CA CYS A 7 -0.65 -22.90 -12.02
C CYS A 7 -1.40 -22.15 -13.13
N GLU A 8 -2.49 -21.45 -12.83
CA GLU A 8 -3.22 -20.64 -13.82
C GLU A 8 -2.43 -19.42 -14.32
N LEU A 9 -1.56 -18.85 -13.47
CA LEU A 9 -0.74 -17.67 -13.81
C LEU A 9 0.63 -18.01 -14.42
N GLY A 10 1.00 -19.30 -14.49
CA GLY A 10 2.30 -19.74 -15.01
C GLY A 10 3.51 -19.26 -14.20
N SER A 11 3.29 -18.82 -12.94
CA SER A 11 4.34 -18.28 -12.08
C SER A 11 5.00 -19.39 -11.27
N SER A 12 6.33 -19.42 -11.26
CA SER A 12 7.13 -20.30 -10.40
C SER A 12 7.35 -19.73 -8.99
N LEU A 13 6.80 -18.54 -8.69
CA LEU A 13 6.96 -17.93 -7.39
C LEU A 13 6.12 -18.68 -6.33
N PRO A 14 6.69 -18.94 -5.14
CA PRO A 14 5.95 -19.55 -4.05
C PRO A 14 4.87 -18.57 -3.56
N VAL A 15 3.61 -19.03 -3.52
CA VAL A 15 2.49 -18.26 -2.98
C VAL A 15 1.86 -19.05 -1.85
N THR A 16 1.67 -18.38 -0.72
CA THR A 16 0.87 -18.90 0.40
C THR A 16 -0.44 -18.13 0.43
N VAL A 17 -1.55 -18.87 0.40
CA VAL A 17 -2.90 -18.28 0.46
C VAL A 17 -3.47 -18.50 1.86
N VAL A 18 -3.92 -17.41 2.47
CA VAL A 18 -4.61 -17.41 3.76
C VAL A 18 -6.01 -16.85 3.61
N VAL A 19 -6.92 -17.26 4.49
CA VAL A 19 -8.26 -16.68 4.56
C VAL A 19 -8.15 -15.29 5.20
N GLY A 20 -8.70 -14.27 4.53
CA GLY A 20 -8.79 -12.92 5.09
C GLY A 20 -9.80 -12.81 6.24
N GLY A 21 -9.72 -11.74 7.01
CA GLY A 21 -10.64 -11.48 8.12
C GLY A 21 -11.80 -10.55 7.77
N ALA A 22 -12.49 -10.05 8.80
CA ALA A 22 -13.65 -9.17 8.62
C ALA A 22 -13.24 -7.78 8.14
N GLU A 23 -12.09 -7.31 8.60
CA GLU A 23 -11.52 -6.02 8.23
C GLU A 23 -10.19 -6.18 7.47
N ARG A 24 -9.71 -5.05 6.90
CA ARG A 24 -8.41 -5.01 6.21
C ARG A 24 -7.28 -5.41 7.15
N GLY A 25 -7.28 -4.90 8.38
CA GLY A 25 -6.25 -5.19 9.39
C GLY A 25 -6.16 -6.68 9.72
N ASP A 26 -7.30 -7.35 9.87
CA ASP A 26 -7.36 -8.80 10.14
C ASP A 26 -6.73 -9.61 9.01
N SER A 27 -6.97 -9.19 7.76
CA SER A 27 -6.44 -9.85 6.57
C SER A 27 -4.91 -9.71 6.48
N VAL A 28 -4.38 -8.53 6.83
CA VAL A 28 -2.93 -8.30 6.91
C VAL A 28 -2.32 -9.13 8.04
N ALA A 29 -2.95 -9.16 9.22
CA ALA A 29 -2.49 -9.95 10.36
C ALA A 29 -2.43 -11.46 10.03
N ALA A 30 -3.43 -12.00 9.32
CA ALA A 30 -3.42 -13.38 8.84
C ALA A 30 -2.24 -13.66 7.89
N GLY A 31 -1.91 -12.70 7.02
CA GLY A 31 -0.73 -12.78 6.14
C GLY A 31 0.59 -12.74 6.90
N LEU A 32 0.71 -11.88 7.92
CA LEU A 32 1.92 -11.79 8.76
C LEU A 32 2.19 -13.08 9.54
N ALA A 33 1.13 -13.74 10.03
CA ALA A 33 1.22 -14.95 10.83
C ALA A 33 1.85 -16.15 10.09
N VAL A 34 1.87 -16.13 8.75
CA VAL A 34 2.47 -17.21 7.93
C VAL A 34 3.85 -16.88 7.37
N LEU A 35 4.38 -15.69 7.65
CA LEU A 35 5.73 -15.30 7.20
C LEU A 35 6.80 -16.03 7.99
N GLY A 36 7.75 -16.65 7.27
CA GLY A 36 8.91 -17.32 7.89
C GLY A 36 9.78 -16.37 8.71
N GLU A 37 10.45 -16.89 9.73
CA GLU A 37 11.19 -16.09 10.72
C GLU A 37 12.29 -15.19 10.14
N ALA A 38 12.88 -15.57 8.99
CA ALA A 38 13.93 -14.79 8.32
C ALA A 38 13.42 -13.55 7.59
N VAL A 39 12.10 -13.33 7.51
CA VAL A 39 11.54 -12.14 6.83
C VAL A 39 11.64 -10.93 7.75
N GLU A 40 12.46 -9.95 7.36
CA GLU A 40 12.67 -8.70 8.11
C GLU A 40 11.88 -7.51 7.53
N ILE A 41 11.58 -7.55 6.22
CA ILE A 41 10.89 -6.48 5.48
C ILE A 41 9.60 -7.06 4.91
N VAL A 42 8.49 -6.36 5.15
CA VAL A 42 7.16 -6.72 4.64
C VAL A 42 6.65 -5.63 3.72
N LEU A 43 6.17 -6.02 2.54
CA LEU A 43 5.41 -5.13 1.67
C LEU A 43 3.94 -5.52 1.71
N VAL A 44 3.06 -4.55 1.98
CA VAL A 44 1.61 -4.70 1.84
C VAL A 44 1.17 -3.99 0.56
N HIS A 45 0.52 -4.73 -0.33
CA HIS A 45 0.12 -4.22 -1.65
C HIS A 45 -1.33 -4.55 -1.96
N ASP A 46 -2.09 -3.54 -2.38
CA ASP A 46 -3.45 -3.73 -2.87
C ASP A 46 -3.43 -4.45 -4.22
N ALA A 47 -4.06 -5.62 -4.32
CA ALA A 47 -4.21 -6.34 -5.60
C ALA A 47 -4.88 -5.48 -6.70
N ALA A 48 -5.68 -4.49 -6.31
CA ALA A 48 -6.32 -3.54 -7.21
C ALA A 48 -5.35 -2.53 -7.88
N ARG A 49 -4.06 -2.49 -7.49
CA ARG A 49 -3.02 -1.67 -8.12
C ARG A 49 -2.13 -2.50 -9.05
N CYS A 50 -2.77 -3.26 -9.93
CA CYS A 50 -2.15 -4.30 -10.75
C CYS A 50 -1.06 -3.84 -11.74
N LEU A 51 -0.95 -2.54 -12.02
CA LEU A 51 0.04 -1.97 -12.96
C LEU A 51 1.18 -1.22 -12.27
N THR A 52 1.33 -1.41 -10.96
CA THR A 52 2.39 -0.76 -10.20
C THR A 52 3.77 -1.17 -10.73
N PRO A 53 4.63 -0.23 -11.14
CA PRO A 53 5.95 -0.54 -11.67
C PRO A 53 6.88 -1.16 -10.62
N VAL A 54 7.74 -2.08 -11.04
CA VAL A 54 8.81 -2.68 -10.21
C VAL A 54 9.68 -1.62 -9.53
N ALA A 55 10.02 -0.53 -10.24
CA ALA A 55 10.82 0.56 -9.69
C ALA A 55 10.19 1.22 -8.45
N VAL A 56 8.86 1.17 -8.28
CA VAL A 56 8.19 1.64 -7.05
C VAL A 56 8.48 0.69 -5.89
N PHE A 57 8.40 -0.63 -6.13
CA PHE A 57 8.76 -1.64 -5.13
C PHE A 57 10.22 -1.50 -4.72
N ASP A 58 11.13 -1.34 -5.67
CA ASP A 58 12.57 -1.17 -5.40
C ASP A 58 12.84 0.04 -4.51
N ARG A 59 12.21 1.19 -4.78
CA ARG A 59 12.35 2.40 -3.95
C ARG A 59 11.88 2.17 -2.52
N VAL A 60 10.73 1.51 -2.36
CA VAL A 60 10.15 1.19 -1.05
C VAL A 60 11.07 0.25 -0.27
N VAL A 61 11.48 -0.87 -0.86
CA VAL A 61 12.36 -1.86 -0.22
C VAL A 61 13.71 -1.23 0.13
N THR A 62 14.32 -0.49 -0.79
CA THR A 62 15.61 0.18 -0.57
C THR A 62 15.54 1.14 0.61
N ALA A 63 14.44 1.88 0.75
CA ALA A 63 14.27 2.82 1.84
C ALA A 63 14.07 2.13 3.20
N VAL A 64 13.31 1.02 3.26
CA VAL A 64 13.18 0.22 4.50
C VAL A 64 14.53 -0.40 4.87
N ALA A 65 15.23 -1.00 3.90
CA ALA A 65 16.58 -1.54 4.09
C ALA A 65 17.61 -0.48 4.51
N GLY A 66 17.40 0.78 4.09
CA GLY A 66 18.17 1.95 4.51
C GLY A 66 17.86 2.44 5.94
N GLY A 67 16.95 1.79 6.66
CA GLY A 67 16.66 2.05 8.07
C GLY A 67 15.32 2.74 8.35
N ALA A 68 14.50 3.02 7.32
CA ALA A 68 13.16 3.54 7.55
C ALA A 68 12.26 2.48 8.21
N ALA A 69 11.50 2.87 9.24
CA ALA A 69 10.56 1.97 9.92
C ALA A 69 9.36 1.60 9.03
N ALA A 70 8.85 2.58 8.29
CA ALA A 70 7.77 2.45 7.33
C ALA A 70 7.99 3.39 6.15
N VAL A 71 7.57 2.95 4.96
CA VAL A 71 7.74 3.66 3.70
C VAL A 71 6.48 3.53 2.86
N VAL A 72 6.00 4.64 2.30
CA VAL A 72 4.90 4.64 1.34
C VAL A 72 5.29 5.40 0.07
N PRO A 73 4.90 4.92 -1.12
CA PRO A 73 4.98 5.70 -2.34
C PRO A 73 3.86 6.74 -2.37
N GLY A 74 4.15 7.93 -2.88
CA GLY A 74 3.15 8.98 -3.07
C GLY A 74 3.40 9.83 -4.29
N THR A 75 2.32 10.26 -4.94
CA THR A 75 2.35 11.20 -6.07
C THR A 75 1.91 12.59 -5.61
N LEU A 76 2.22 13.61 -6.42
CA LEU A 76 1.74 14.96 -6.17
C LEU A 76 0.22 15.01 -6.24
N VAL A 77 -0.40 15.74 -5.32
CA VAL A 77 -1.81 16.09 -5.42
C VAL A 77 -1.95 17.19 -6.47
N VAL A 78 -2.74 16.95 -7.51
CA VAL A 78 -2.94 17.92 -8.61
C VAL A 78 -4.08 18.89 -8.31
N ASP A 79 -5.14 18.41 -7.66
CA ASP A 79 -6.30 19.23 -7.32
C ASP A 79 -6.08 20.05 -6.05
N THR A 80 -6.89 21.09 -5.88
CA THR A 80 -6.92 21.82 -4.60
C THR A 80 -7.70 21.01 -3.58
N VAL A 81 -7.05 20.66 -2.47
CA VAL A 81 -7.71 19.96 -1.35
C VAL A 81 -8.28 20.97 -0.37
N LYS A 82 -9.52 20.77 0.04
CA LYS A 82 -10.18 21.52 1.11
C LYS A 82 -10.45 20.59 2.28
N GLN A 83 -10.14 21.05 3.48
CA GLN A 83 -10.70 20.45 4.69
C GLN A 83 -12.06 21.09 4.93
N VAL A 84 -13.09 20.26 5.15
CA VAL A 84 -14.47 20.71 5.40
C VAL A 84 -14.95 20.20 6.75
N ASP A 85 -15.83 20.93 7.41
CA ASP A 85 -16.53 20.48 8.61
C ASP A 85 -17.75 19.61 8.27
N ALA A 86 -18.47 19.17 9.32
CA ALA A 86 -19.65 18.31 9.19
C ALA A 86 -20.83 19.00 8.48
N ASP A 87 -20.88 20.33 8.47
CA ASP A 87 -21.91 21.13 7.82
C ASP A 87 -21.55 21.46 6.35
N GLY A 88 -20.35 21.04 5.90
CA GLY A 88 -19.88 21.21 4.53
C GLY A 88 -19.16 22.53 4.25
N PHE A 89 -18.81 23.29 5.28
CA PHE A 89 -18.07 24.54 5.12
C PHE A 89 -16.56 24.30 5.14
N VAL A 90 -15.82 25.06 4.32
CA VAL A 90 -14.36 24.99 4.25
C VAL A 90 -13.76 25.54 5.55
N VAL A 91 -13.00 24.71 6.27
CA VAL A 91 -12.26 25.11 7.47
C VAL A 91 -10.78 25.37 7.20
N ALA A 92 -10.21 24.69 6.19
CA ALA A 92 -8.82 24.92 5.79
C ALA A 92 -8.58 24.58 4.33
N THR A 93 -7.53 25.18 3.77
CA THR A 93 -6.94 24.78 2.48
C THR A 93 -5.47 24.47 2.75
N PRO A 94 -5.10 23.20 2.95
CA PRO A 94 -3.71 22.84 3.18
C PRO A 94 -2.82 23.24 2.01
N ASP A 95 -1.55 23.52 2.27
CA ASP A 95 -0.57 23.76 1.21
C ASP A 95 -0.37 22.46 0.41
N ARG A 96 -0.84 22.47 -0.85
CA ARG A 96 -0.76 21.35 -1.79
C ARG A 96 0.69 20.88 -2.01
N SER A 97 1.69 21.75 -1.87
CA SER A 97 3.10 21.38 -2.05
C SER A 97 3.58 20.33 -1.04
N ALA A 98 2.97 20.33 0.15
CA ALA A 98 3.25 19.41 1.24
C ALA A 98 2.37 18.14 1.20
N LEU A 99 1.39 18.05 0.30
CA LEU A 99 0.47 16.90 0.21
C LEU A 99 0.96 15.85 -0.78
N ARG A 100 0.67 14.58 -0.47
CA ARG A 100 0.90 13.45 -1.37
C ARG A 100 -0.33 12.55 -1.41
N ALA A 101 -0.68 12.07 -2.59
CA ALA A 101 -1.65 10.99 -2.76
C ALA A 101 -0.91 9.66 -2.58
N VAL A 102 -1.17 8.99 -1.45
CA VAL A 102 -0.45 7.77 -1.06
C VAL A 102 -0.92 6.56 -1.88
N GLN A 103 0.03 5.69 -2.20
CA GLN A 103 -0.14 4.48 -3.00
C GLN A 103 0.37 3.26 -2.22
N THR A 104 0.14 2.06 -2.76
CA THR A 104 0.81 0.83 -2.32
C THR A 104 1.74 0.35 -3.45
N PRO A 105 2.84 -0.38 -3.19
CA PRO A 105 3.17 -1.12 -1.96
C PRO A 105 3.58 -0.20 -0.80
N GLN A 106 3.07 -0.48 0.40
CA GLN A 106 3.61 0.10 1.62
C GLN A 106 4.64 -0.87 2.19
N GLY A 107 5.82 -0.38 2.55
CA GLY A 107 6.92 -1.21 3.06
C GLY A 107 7.21 -0.93 4.51
N PHE A 108 7.50 -1.98 5.26
CA PHE A 108 7.69 -1.90 6.71
C PHE A 108 8.82 -2.81 7.15
N ARG A 109 9.50 -2.41 8.22
CA ARG A 109 10.16 -3.40 9.08
C ARG A 109 9.10 -4.28 9.73
N ARG A 110 9.30 -5.61 9.68
CA ARG A 110 8.33 -6.57 10.20
C ARG A 110 7.95 -6.30 11.66
N ASP A 111 8.94 -6.07 12.52
CA ASP A 111 8.74 -5.83 13.94
C ASP A 111 7.92 -4.56 14.23
N VAL A 112 8.04 -3.55 13.37
CA VAL A 112 7.26 -2.31 13.46
C VAL A 112 5.80 -2.58 13.08
N LEU A 113 5.59 -3.28 11.96
CA LEU A 113 4.24 -3.58 11.46
C LEU A 113 3.47 -4.49 12.43
N GLU A 114 4.11 -5.54 12.96
CA GLU A 114 3.51 -6.44 13.94
C GLU A 114 3.09 -5.69 15.22
N ARG A 115 3.95 -4.81 15.75
CA ARG A 115 3.57 -3.93 16.88
C ARG A 115 2.40 -3.02 16.54
N ALA A 116 2.33 -2.52 15.30
CA ALA A 116 1.31 -1.56 14.89
C ALA A 116 -0.08 -2.22 14.90
N HIS A 117 -0.18 -3.43 14.35
CA HIS A 117 -1.40 -4.24 14.38
C HIS A 117 -1.78 -4.72 15.79
N ALA A 118 -0.81 -4.90 16.69
CA ALA A 118 -1.10 -5.31 18.07
C ALA A 118 -1.75 -4.19 18.91
N VAL A 119 -1.54 -2.92 18.56
CA VAL A 119 -2.00 -1.77 19.34
C VAL A 119 -3.32 -1.19 18.83
N SER A 120 -3.62 -1.35 17.54
CA SER A 120 -4.81 -0.76 16.94
C SER A 120 -5.20 -1.49 15.66
N SER A 121 -6.49 -1.46 15.32
CA SER A 121 -7.00 -1.80 13.98
C SER A 121 -7.52 -0.56 13.22
N ASP A 122 -7.66 0.57 13.91
CA ASP A 122 -8.41 1.74 13.43
C ASP A 122 -7.59 2.68 12.51
N ALA A 123 -7.13 2.18 11.37
CA ALA A 123 -6.49 2.99 10.32
C ALA A 123 -7.13 2.76 8.95
N THR A 124 -7.00 3.76 8.08
CA THR A 124 -7.34 3.63 6.66
C THR A 124 -6.31 2.81 5.88
N ASP A 125 -5.07 2.71 6.37
CA ASP A 125 -3.96 1.95 5.80
C ASP A 125 -2.93 1.51 6.88
N ASP A 126 -1.95 0.69 6.51
CA ASP A 126 -0.97 0.16 7.48
C ASP A 126 0.04 1.22 7.92
N ALA A 127 0.32 2.20 7.06
CA ALA A 127 1.13 3.36 7.43
C ALA A 127 0.50 4.16 8.58
N GLY A 128 -0.82 4.36 8.56
CA GLY A 128 -1.55 5.03 9.64
C GLY A 128 -1.50 4.28 10.97
N LEU A 129 -1.40 2.94 10.95
CA LEU A 129 -1.15 2.15 12.16
C LEU A 129 0.23 2.47 12.75
N VAL A 130 1.25 2.56 11.90
CA VAL A 130 2.62 2.88 12.30
C VAL A 130 2.74 4.31 12.82
N GLU A 131 2.06 5.28 12.19
CA GLU A 131 2.02 6.66 12.70
C GLU A 131 1.46 6.75 14.13
N ARG A 132 0.45 5.93 14.46
CA ARG A 132 -0.11 5.88 15.82
C ARG A 132 0.81 5.26 16.86
N LEU A 133 1.78 4.45 16.43
CA LEU A 133 2.87 4.01 17.32
C LEU A 133 3.88 5.13 17.62
N GLY A 134 3.75 6.31 17.00
CA GLY A 134 4.73 7.39 17.09
C GLY A 134 5.96 7.19 16.19
N GLU A 135 5.91 6.17 15.33
CA GLU A 135 6.97 5.89 14.37
C GLU A 135 6.81 6.78 13.13
N ARG A 136 7.93 7.09 12.46
CA ARG A 136 7.91 7.95 11.28
C ARG A 136 7.68 7.12 10.02
N VAL A 137 6.77 7.59 9.17
CA VAL A 137 6.56 7.06 7.82
C VAL A 137 7.30 7.94 6.82
N LEU A 138 8.18 7.33 6.01
CA LEU A 138 8.88 8.00 4.93
C LEU A 138 8.04 7.93 3.65
N VAL A 139 7.93 9.06 2.93
CA VAL A 139 7.31 9.07 1.61
C VAL A 139 8.39 9.01 0.52
N VAL A 140 8.28 8.06 -0.39
CA VAL A 140 9.10 7.97 -1.61
C VAL A 140 8.27 8.33 -2.84
N GLU A 141 8.93 8.60 -3.97
CA GLU A 141 8.24 8.92 -5.21
C GLU A 141 7.38 7.74 -5.69
N GLY A 142 6.09 8.00 -5.93
CA GLY A 142 5.14 7.04 -6.51
C GLY A 142 5.20 6.96 -8.04
N ASP A 143 4.16 6.42 -8.66
CA ASP A 143 4.01 6.37 -10.12
C ASP A 143 2.51 6.43 -10.48
N ALA A 144 2.15 7.19 -11.53
CA ALA A 144 0.76 7.32 -11.98
C ALA A 144 0.15 5.96 -12.40
N ARG A 145 0.98 5.00 -12.85
CA ARG A 145 0.54 3.65 -13.19
C ARG A 145 0.16 2.80 -11.98
N ALA A 146 0.52 3.21 -10.77
CA ALA A 146 0.04 2.60 -9.53
C ALA A 146 -1.40 3.05 -9.19
N LEU A 147 -2.25 3.32 -10.19
CA LEU A 147 -3.66 3.63 -9.97
C LEU A 147 -4.37 2.46 -9.31
N LYS A 148 -5.36 2.75 -8.47
CA LYS A 148 -6.21 1.73 -7.85
C LYS A 148 -7.44 1.55 -8.72
N VAL A 149 -7.66 0.33 -9.20
CA VAL A 149 -8.86 0.00 -9.97
C VAL A 149 -10.04 -0.17 -9.01
N THR A 150 -10.93 0.81 -9.01
CA THR A 150 -12.11 0.85 -8.11
C THR A 150 -13.42 1.05 -8.86
N THR A 151 -13.35 1.61 -10.05
CA THR A 151 -14.48 1.93 -10.91
C THR A 151 -14.31 1.32 -12.31
N PRO A 152 -15.39 1.19 -13.11
CA PRO A 152 -15.29 0.78 -14.50
C PRO A 152 -14.35 1.68 -15.34
N ALA A 153 -14.34 2.99 -15.06
CA ALA A 153 -13.44 3.93 -15.74
C ALA A 153 -11.96 3.64 -15.43
N ASP A 154 -11.64 3.27 -14.18
CA ASP A 154 -10.28 2.86 -13.81
C ASP A 154 -9.84 1.60 -14.56
N LEU A 155 -10.77 0.66 -14.78
CA LEU A 155 -10.50 -0.56 -15.54
C LEU A 155 -10.17 -0.26 -17.01
N GLU A 156 -10.91 0.66 -17.63
CA GLU A 156 -10.60 1.11 -18.99
C GLU A 156 -9.24 1.81 -19.06
N ALA A 157 -8.90 2.63 -18.07
CA ALA A 157 -7.59 3.28 -17.99
C ALA A 157 -6.47 2.24 -17.87
N ALA A 158 -6.64 1.24 -17.00
CA ALA A 158 -5.68 0.14 -16.85
C ALA A 158 -5.52 -0.67 -18.15
N ALA A 159 -6.62 -0.97 -18.85
CA ALA A 159 -6.57 -1.70 -20.12
C ALA A 159 -5.79 -0.93 -21.21
N ARG A 160 -5.94 0.41 -21.27
CA ARG A 160 -5.17 1.24 -22.21
C ARG A 160 -3.67 1.18 -21.93
N LEU A 161 -3.27 1.31 -20.66
CA LEU A 161 -1.85 1.23 -20.26
C LEU A 161 -1.20 -0.12 -20.63
N LEU A 162 -1.95 -1.22 -20.51
CA LEU A 162 -1.49 -2.55 -20.93
C LEU A 162 -1.30 -2.65 -22.45
N ALA A 163 -2.23 -2.07 -23.22
CA ALA A 163 -2.15 -2.08 -24.69
C ALA A 163 -0.97 -1.26 -25.23
N GLU A 164 -0.57 -0.19 -24.55
CA GLU A 164 0.58 0.65 -24.92
C GLU A 164 1.95 -0.03 -24.65
N THR A 165 1.96 -1.07 -23.82
CA THR A 165 3.18 -1.81 -23.44
C THR A 165 3.38 -3.08 -24.28
N SER A 166 2.46 -3.38 -25.21
CA SER A 166 2.47 -4.57 -26.08
C SER A 166 3.07 -4.32 -27.47
#